data_AF-A0A4Y6PVR9-F1
#
_entry.id   AF-A0A4Y6PVR9-F1
#
_cell.length_a   1.000
_cell.length_b   1.000
_cell.length_c   1.000
_cell.angle_alpha   90.00
_cell.angle_beta   90.00
_cell.angle_gamma   90.00
#
_symmetry.space_group_name_H-M   'P 1'
#
loop_
_entity.id
_entity.type
_entity.pdbx_description
1 polymer ?
#
loop_
_entity_poly.entity_id
_entity_poly.type
_entity_poly.pdbx_seq_one_letter_code
_entity_poly.pdbx_strand_id
1 'polypeptide(L)'
;MMFSKLCNLRRWGALTCILAFSLALAACGDDDDTTNNAANNTAADAGSDVTEQDTGADEDTGSEEDAFTDDTGTDDDTGTDEDTGTDAGTDEDTGTDEDAGAATIEVEGTYTTQFDTTETITADMWNDNPIEDFDNADNWAVTYTPQDAEYNPDTYSKLVWTEPDSQGAFFYCIVDYGLETAEAARTTGETADDTDPANGGCGGFSWTQMTPE
;
A
#
# COMPACT_ATOMS: atom_id res chain seq x y z
N MET A 1 0.86 -48.01 -22.03
CA MET A 1 1.13 -47.08 -23.14
C MET A 1 1.81 -45.87 -22.50
N MET A 2 3.10 -45.88 -22.18
CA MET A 2 4.30 -45.86 -23.03
C MET A 2 4.41 -44.59 -23.91
N PHE A 3 5.47 -43.82 -23.61
CA PHE A 3 6.14 -42.76 -24.38
C PHE A 3 5.45 -41.38 -24.44
N SER A 4 5.94 -40.33 -23.77
CA SER A 4 7.25 -39.66 -23.95
C SER A 4 7.43 -39.10 -25.36
N LYS A 5 7.21 -37.79 -25.52
CA LYS A 5 7.74 -36.86 -26.55
C LYS A 5 7.41 -35.44 -26.07
N LEU A 6 8.24 -34.41 -26.14
CA LEU A 6 9.64 -34.23 -26.54
C LEU A 6 9.96 -32.80 -26.10
N CYS A 7 11.03 -32.63 -25.34
CA CYS A 7 11.74 -31.38 -25.18
C CYS A 7 12.15 -30.87 -26.59
N ASN A 8 11.86 -29.61 -26.93
CA ASN A 8 12.39 -28.97 -28.13
C ASN A 8 13.10 -27.66 -27.75
N LEU A 9 14.33 -27.86 -27.29
CA LEU A 9 15.39 -26.87 -27.22
C LEU A 9 15.83 -26.53 -28.66
N ARG A 10 15.69 -25.26 -29.09
CA ARG A 10 16.35 -24.72 -30.29
C ARG A 10 16.43 -23.18 -30.18
N ARG A 11 17.46 -22.61 -29.54
CA ARG A 11 18.78 -22.23 -30.09
C ARG A 11 18.70 -21.30 -31.32
N TRP A 12 19.33 -20.14 -31.17
CA TRP A 12 19.93 -19.22 -32.15
C TRP A 12 19.06 -18.15 -32.84
N GLY A 13 19.40 -16.88 -32.53
CA GLY A 13 19.00 -15.71 -33.30
C GLY A 13 19.51 -14.39 -32.72
N ALA A 14 20.77 -14.29 -32.30
CA ALA A 14 21.41 -12.99 -32.11
C ALA A 14 21.70 -12.40 -33.51
N LEU A 15 20.86 -11.48 -33.97
CA LEU A 15 21.12 -10.68 -35.17
C LEU A 15 20.54 -9.27 -35.03
N THR A 16 21.42 -8.39 -34.57
CA THR A 16 21.59 -6.98 -34.94
C THR A 16 20.60 -6.39 -35.95
N CYS A 17 19.88 -5.35 -35.55
CA CYS A 17 19.46 -4.27 -36.45
C CYS A 17 19.76 -2.92 -35.78
N ILE A 18 20.83 -2.30 -36.29
CA ILE A 18 21.26 -0.93 -36.02
C ILE A 18 20.16 0.01 -36.50
N LEU A 19 19.59 0.81 -35.61
CA LEU A 19 18.84 2.00 -35.99
C LEU A 19 19.41 3.19 -35.21
N ALA A 20 20.36 3.85 -35.86
CA ALA A 20 20.85 5.16 -35.46
C ALA A 20 19.69 6.16 -35.60
N PHE A 21 19.17 6.63 -34.47
CA PHE A 21 18.28 7.79 -34.43
C PHE A 21 19.08 8.98 -33.93
N SER A 22 19.59 9.74 -34.90
CA SER A 22 20.18 11.07 -34.70
C SER A 22 19.09 12.01 -34.18
N LEU A 23 19.14 12.40 -32.90
CA LEU A 23 18.42 13.59 -32.43
C LEU A 23 19.41 14.74 -32.26
N ALA A 24 19.11 15.79 -33.02
CA ALA A 24 19.80 17.06 -33.04
C ALA A 24 19.74 17.75 -31.66
N LEU A 25 20.90 18.23 -31.20
CA LEU A 25 20.98 19.28 -30.19
C LEU A 25 20.41 20.56 -30.81
N ALA A 26 19.26 21.01 -30.32
CA ALA A 26 18.76 22.35 -30.52
C ALA A 26 18.14 22.85 -29.21
N ALA A 27 18.87 23.72 -28.52
CA ALA A 27 18.39 25.01 -28.01
C ALA A 27 19.16 25.41 -26.74
N CYS A 28 20.11 26.31 -26.94
CA CYS A 28 20.52 27.29 -25.94
C CYS A 28 19.40 28.34 -25.85
N GLY A 29 18.94 28.63 -24.64
CA GLY A 29 18.14 29.81 -24.31
C GLY A 29 18.62 30.24 -22.92
N ASP A 30 19.71 31.00 -22.81
CA ASP A 30 19.81 32.46 -22.92
C ASP A 30 18.99 33.14 -21.82
N ASP A 31 19.67 33.34 -20.69
CA ASP A 31 19.30 34.19 -19.57
C ASP A 31 19.17 35.65 -20.03
N ASP A 32 18.02 36.29 -19.81
CA ASP A 32 17.92 37.75 -19.87
C ASP A 32 17.09 38.28 -18.70
N ASP A 33 17.81 38.96 -17.80
CA ASP A 33 17.33 39.83 -16.73
C ASP A 33 16.31 40.85 -17.24
N THR A 34 15.11 40.86 -16.66
CA THR A 34 14.29 42.07 -16.61
C THR A 34 13.93 42.41 -15.17
N THR A 35 14.81 43.23 -14.60
CA THR A 35 14.53 44.13 -13.49
C THR A 35 13.26 44.95 -13.78
N ASN A 36 12.27 44.90 -12.88
CA ASN A 36 11.40 46.05 -12.68
C ASN A 36 11.01 46.19 -11.20
N ASN A 37 11.86 46.98 -10.54
CA ASN A 37 11.63 47.62 -9.27
C ASN A 37 10.53 48.69 -9.43
N ALA A 38 9.37 48.44 -8.82
CA ALA A 38 8.41 49.49 -8.47
C ALA A 38 8.19 49.46 -6.96
N ALA A 39 9.10 50.14 -6.25
CA ALA A 39 8.92 50.87 -5.02
C ALA A 39 7.57 50.70 -4.28
N ASN A 40 7.62 50.13 -3.08
CA ASN A 40 6.93 50.78 -1.96
C ASN A 40 7.68 50.60 -0.64
N ASN A 41 8.02 51.74 -0.05
CA ASN A 41 8.67 51.99 1.22
C ASN A 41 8.20 51.11 2.39
N THR A 42 9.14 50.58 3.18
CA THR A 42 9.25 50.93 4.60
C THR A 42 10.69 50.70 5.08
N ALA A 43 11.42 51.79 5.38
CA ALA A 43 12.73 51.76 6.01
C ALA A 43 12.68 52.56 7.31
N ALA A 44 13.09 51.90 8.40
CA ALA A 44 13.61 52.38 9.70
C ALA A 44 13.23 51.28 10.71
N ASP A 45 14.11 50.70 11.53
CA ASP A 45 15.05 51.38 12.41
C ASP A 45 16.16 50.42 12.88
N ALA A 46 17.25 51.02 13.32
CA ALA A 46 18.58 50.47 13.48
C ALA A 46 18.90 49.85 14.86
N GLY A 47 20.02 49.12 14.88
CA GLY A 47 20.80 48.77 16.08
C GLY A 47 20.46 47.38 16.63
N SER A 48 21.37 46.57 17.15
CA SER A 48 22.75 46.74 17.61
C SER A 48 23.29 45.30 17.72
N ASP A 49 24.39 44.95 17.05
CA ASP A 49 25.67 44.65 17.70
C ASP A 49 25.56 44.31 19.21
N VAL A 50 25.96 43.08 19.59
CA VAL A 50 26.70 42.70 20.83
C VAL A 50 26.74 41.16 20.99
N THR A 51 27.94 40.64 20.73
CA THR A 51 28.72 39.57 21.43
C THR A 51 28.09 38.25 21.89
N GLU A 52 28.70 37.15 21.41
CA GLU A 52 29.27 36.00 22.16
C GLU A 52 28.91 35.90 23.66
N GLN A 53 28.34 34.77 24.12
CA GLN A 53 28.80 34.09 25.34
C GLN A 53 28.23 32.67 25.51
N ASP A 54 29.15 31.71 25.49
CA ASP A 54 29.09 30.33 26.01
C ASP A 54 28.68 30.28 27.49
N THR A 55 27.91 29.25 27.91
CA THR A 55 28.16 28.46 29.14
C THR A 55 27.08 27.40 29.41
N GLY A 56 27.48 26.12 29.42
CA GLY A 56 27.16 25.04 30.39
C GLY A 56 25.69 24.69 30.68
N ALA A 57 25.32 23.57 31.28
CA ALA A 57 25.94 22.35 31.79
C ALA A 57 24.80 21.29 31.81
N ASP A 58 25.04 20.04 31.40
CA ASP A 58 25.13 18.87 32.30
C ASP A 58 24.19 18.93 33.52
N GLU A 59 23.19 18.04 33.58
CA GLU A 59 22.75 17.33 34.80
C GLU A 59 22.04 16.01 34.45
N ASP A 60 22.78 14.91 34.65
CA ASP A 60 22.30 13.56 34.90
C ASP A 60 21.49 13.48 36.22
N THR A 61 20.26 12.98 36.16
CA THR A 61 19.49 12.42 37.28
C THR A 61 18.61 11.31 36.71
N GLY A 62 18.62 10.03 37.09
CA GLY A 62 19.07 9.37 38.31
C GLY A 62 17.96 8.37 38.73
N SER A 63 18.38 7.17 39.14
CA SER A 63 17.66 6.22 40.04
C SER A 63 16.48 5.39 39.52
N GLU A 64 16.83 4.18 39.08
CA GLU A 64 16.51 2.84 39.63
C GLU A 64 15.40 2.64 40.71
N GLU A 65 14.80 1.45 40.60
CA GLU A 65 14.17 0.57 41.62
C GLU A 65 12.62 0.50 41.78
N ASP A 66 12.12 -0.66 41.34
CA ASP A 66 11.24 -1.64 42.00
C ASP A 66 9.92 -1.24 42.68
N ALA A 67 8.82 -1.81 42.18
CA ALA A 67 7.78 -2.41 43.03
C ALA A 67 6.95 -3.46 42.25
N PHE A 68 7.37 -4.72 42.35
CA PHE A 68 6.54 -5.89 42.11
C PHE A 68 5.50 -5.99 43.24
N THR A 69 4.23 -5.74 42.94
CA THR A 69 3.14 -6.02 43.89
C THR A 69 2.61 -7.42 43.67
N ASP A 70 3.02 -8.28 44.59
CA ASP A 70 2.45 -9.58 44.93
C ASP A 70 0.96 -9.42 45.31
N ASP A 71 0.06 -9.90 44.46
CA ASP A 71 -1.36 -10.02 44.77
C ASP A 71 -1.70 -11.50 44.98
N THR A 72 -1.44 -11.97 46.20
CA THR A 72 -1.93 -13.25 46.72
C THR A 72 -3.36 -13.08 47.25
N GLY A 73 -4.29 -12.96 46.31
CA GLY A 73 -5.73 -13.04 46.56
C GLY A 73 -6.12 -14.46 46.98
N THR A 74 -6.55 -14.57 48.24
CA THR A 74 -6.95 -15.80 48.94
C THR A 74 -8.25 -16.38 48.40
N ASP A 75 -8.27 -17.70 48.21
CA ASP A 75 -9.46 -18.53 48.02
C ASP A 75 -10.44 -18.36 49.19
N ASP A 76 -11.71 -18.04 48.90
CA ASP A 76 -12.81 -18.31 49.83
C ASP A 76 -13.99 -18.91 49.05
N ASP A 77 -13.92 -20.24 48.95
CA ASP A 77 -14.87 -21.12 48.28
C ASP A 77 -15.86 -21.64 49.35
N THR A 78 -17.01 -20.96 49.53
CA THR A 78 -18.14 -21.52 50.31
C THR A 78 -19.51 -21.10 49.77
N GLY A 79 -20.21 -22.04 49.12
CA GLY A 79 -21.66 -21.93 48.81
C GLY A 79 -22.09 -22.90 47.73
N THR A 80 -22.26 -24.19 48.04
CA THR A 80 -23.56 -24.86 48.27
C THR A 80 -24.52 -24.80 47.08
N ASP A 81 -24.67 -25.97 46.43
CA ASP A 81 -25.60 -26.30 45.34
C ASP A 81 -27.07 -25.97 45.64
N GLU A 82 -27.79 -25.48 44.63
CA GLU A 82 -29.19 -25.88 44.40
C GLU A 82 -29.55 -25.77 42.91
N ASP A 83 -29.52 -26.93 42.25
CA ASP A 83 -30.04 -27.20 40.91
C ASP A 83 -31.58 -27.18 40.93
N THR A 84 -32.19 -26.19 40.27
CA THR A 84 -33.60 -26.26 39.86
C THR A 84 -33.74 -25.75 38.43
N GLY A 85 -33.70 -26.70 37.50
CA GLY A 85 -33.77 -26.44 36.07
C GLY A 85 -35.04 -25.72 35.59
N THR A 86 -34.92 -25.11 34.40
CA THR A 86 -35.98 -25.04 33.40
C THR A 86 -35.31 -24.93 32.04
N ASP A 87 -35.24 -26.08 31.38
CA ASP A 87 -35.03 -26.25 29.94
C ASP A 87 -36.24 -25.68 29.19
N ALA A 88 -36.02 -24.59 28.44
CA ALA A 88 -36.94 -24.13 27.40
C ALA A 88 -36.26 -23.10 26.47
N GLY A 89 -35.67 -23.58 25.38
CA GLY A 89 -35.50 -22.86 24.11
C GLY A 89 -34.48 -21.71 24.13
N THR A 90 -33.67 -21.50 23.13
CA THR A 90 -33.67 -21.94 21.74
C THR A 90 -32.20 -21.93 21.41
N ASP A 91 -31.63 -23.10 21.13
CA ASP A 91 -30.31 -23.21 20.54
C ASP A 91 -30.48 -22.73 19.09
N GLU A 92 -30.46 -21.41 18.93
CA GLU A 92 -30.33 -20.77 17.63
C GLU A 92 -28.87 -20.94 17.24
N ASP A 93 -28.57 -22.17 16.83
CA ASP A 93 -27.39 -22.53 16.09
C ASP A 93 -27.49 -21.78 14.75
N THR A 94 -27.18 -20.48 14.77
CA THR A 94 -26.69 -19.78 13.60
C THR A 94 -25.21 -20.09 13.45
N GLY A 95 -24.86 -21.38 13.48
CA GLY A 95 -23.78 -21.94 12.71
C GLY A 95 -24.04 -21.60 11.25
N THR A 96 -23.75 -20.35 10.90
CA THR A 96 -23.30 -19.99 9.58
C THR A 96 -21.93 -20.64 9.44
N ASP A 97 -21.95 -21.96 9.25
CA ASP A 97 -20.95 -22.70 8.49
C ASP A 97 -21.13 -22.26 7.02
N GLU A 98 -20.94 -20.95 6.78
CA GLU A 98 -20.46 -20.48 5.50
C GLU A 98 -19.06 -21.04 5.43
N ASP A 99 -18.97 -22.24 4.85
CA ASP A 99 -17.92 -22.65 3.94
C ASP A 99 -16.80 -21.60 3.86
N ALA A 100 -15.96 -21.54 4.90
CA ALA A 100 -14.79 -20.69 4.93
C ALA A 100 -13.69 -21.35 4.11
N GLY A 101 -14.05 -21.86 2.92
CA GLY A 101 -13.13 -21.85 1.80
C GLY A 101 -12.65 -20.42 1.70
N ALA A 102 -11.35 -20.21 1.95
CA ALA A 102 -10.73 -18.89 1.94
C ALA A 102 -11.30 -18.10 0.77
N ALA A 103 -12.02 -17.01 1.07
CA ALA A 103 -12.55 -16.15 0.02
C ALA A 103 -11.36 -15.75 -0.85
N THR A 104 -11.51 -15.87 -2.17
CA THR A 104 -10.51 -15.36 -3.12
C THR A 104 -10.83 -13.90 -3.40
N ILE A 105 -9.81 -13.15 -3.81
CA ILE A 105 -10.03 -11.80 -4.32
C ILE A 105 -10.92 -11.87 -5.57
N GLU A 106 -11.93 -11.00 -5.66
CA GLU A 106 -12.93 -11.06 -6.73
C GLU A 106 -12.38 -10.69 -8.11
N VAL A 107 -11.27 -9.93 -8.13
CA VAL A 107 -10.53 -9.51 -9.33
C VAL A 107 -9.38 -10.47 -9.67
N GLU A 108 -9.45 -11.73 -9.24
CA GLU A 108 -8.52 -12.77 -9.69
C GLU A 108 -8.64 -12.99 -11.21
N GLY A 109 -7.50 -12.96 -11.92
CA GLY A 109 -7.47 -13.12 -13.37
C GLY A 109 -6.17 -12.70 -14.03
N THR A 110 -6.17 -12.76 -15.37
CA THR A 110 -5.10 -12.21 -16.21
C THR A 110 -5.68 -11.10 -17.06
N TYR A 111 -5.00 -9.95 -17.08
CA TYR A 111 -5.50 -8.72 -17.66
C TYR A 111 -4.47 -8.09 -18.58
N THR A 112 -4.93 -7.51 -19.69
CA THR A 112 -4.18 -6.51 -20.45
C THR A 112 -4.51 -5.12 -19.89
N THR A 113 -3.47 -4.34 -19.58
CA THR A 113 -3.61 -2.95 -19.11
C THR A 113 -3.77 -1.97 -20.28
N GLN A 114 -4.14 -0.71 -20.02
CA GLN A 114 -4.15 0.30 -21.07
C GLN A 114 -2.75 0.65 -21.62
N PHE A 115 -1.68 0.13 -21.01
CA PHE A 115 -0.29 0.34 -21.40
C PHE A 115 0.26 -0.82 -22.25
N ASP A 116 -0.61 -1.72 -22.72
CA ASP A 116 -0.26 -2.93 -23.47
C ASP A 116 0.67 -3.88 -22.68
N THR A 117 0.54 -3.89 -21.35
CA THR A 117 1.23 -4.85 -20.46
C THR A 117 0.24 -5.89 -19.94
N THR A 118 0.74 -7.10 -19.63
CA THR A 118 -0.05 -8.14 -18.97
C THR A 118 0.22 -8.10 -17.47
N GLU A 119 -0.85 -8.09 -16.67
CA GLU A 119 -0.80 -8.23 -15.21
C GLU A 119 -1.63 -9.47 -14.81
N THR A 120 -1.17 -10.19 -13.79
CA THR A 120 -1.87 -11.37 -13.25
C THR A 120 -2.17 -11.16 -11.78
N ILE A 121 -3.43 -11.33 -11.40
CA ILE A 121 -3.87 -11.33 -10.01
C ILE A 121 -4.28 -12.77 -9.68
N THR A 122 -3.71 -13.32 -8.63
CA THR A 122 -4.10 -14.62 -8.05
C THR A 122 -4.69 -14.40 -6.66
N ALA A 123 -5.14 -15.45 -6.00
CA ALA A 123 -5.58 -15.39 -4.61
C ALA A 123 -4.54 -14.79 -3.65
N ASP A 124 -3.24 -14.91 -3.93
CA ASP A 124 -2.15 -14.52 -3.02
C ASP A 124 -1.19 -13.46 -3.61
N MET A 125 -1.36 -13.07 -4.89
CA MET A 125 -0.40 -12.22 -5.59
C MET A 125 -1.11 -11.19 -6.46
N TRP A 126 -0.67 -9.93 -6.38
CA TRP A 126 -0.96 -8.90 -7.36
C TRP A 126 0.30 -8.68 -8.20
N ASN A 127 0.33 -9.30 -9.38
CA ASN A 127 1.52 -9.47 -10.20
C ASN A 127 2.68 -10.12 -9.41
N ASP A 128 3.77 -9.39 -9.17
CA ASP A 128 4.94 -9.88 -8.45
C ASP A 128 4.91 -9.58 -6.93
N ASN A 129 3.88 -8.87 -6.47
CA ASN A 129 3.73 -8.47 -5.07
C ASN A 129 2.74 -9.38 -4.33
N PRO A 130 3.12 -10.00 -3.19
CA PRO A 130 2.18 -10.74 -2.36
C PRO A 130 1.02 -9.87 -1.88
N ILE A 131 -0.18 -10.45 -1.83
CA ILE A 131 -1.36 -9.87 -1.21
C ILE A 131 -1.36 -10.28 0.27
N GLU A 132 -1.34 -9.29 1.15
CA GLU A 132 -1.33 -9.49 2.60
C GLU A 132 -2.74 -9.50 3.19
N ASP A 133 -3.64 -8.73 2.58
CA ASP A 133 -5.05 -8.66 2.98
C ASP A 133 -5.88 -7.99 1.88
N PHE A 134 -7.19 -8.22 1.89
CA PHE A 134 -8.14 -7.55 0.99
C PHE A 134 -9.56 -7.60 1.52
N ASP A 135 -10.40 -6.72 0.99
CA ASP A 135 -11.84 -6.71 1.21
C ASP A 135 -12.54 -6.48 -0.14
N ASN A 136 -13.31 -7.48 -0.58
CA ASN A 136 -14.08 -7.41 -1.83
C ASN A 136 -15.34 -6.53 -1.71
N ALA A 137 -15.86 -6.31 -0.50
CA ALA A 137 -17.03 -5.45 -0.34
C ALA A 137 -16.65 -3.96 -0.38
N ASP A 138 -15.46 -3.64 0.12
CA ASP A 138 -14.91 -2.28 0.14
C ASP A 138 -13.89 -2.00 -0.99
N ASN A 139 -13.65 -2.98 -1.87
CA ASN A 139 -12.78 -2.89 -3.04
C ASN A 139 -11.35 -2.41 -2.76
N TRP A 140 -10.66 -3.02 -1.78
CA TRP A 140 -9.26 -2.71 -1.49
C TRP A 140 -8.41 -3.93 -1.20
N ALA A 141 -7.11 -3.81 -1.44
CA ALA A 141 -6.10 -4.80 -1.09
C ALA A 141 -4.85 -4.13 -0.53
N VAL A 142 -4.16 -4.84 0.36
CA VAL A 142 -2.81 -4.50 0.81
C VAL A 142 -1.84 -5.46 0.15
N THR A 143 -0.79 -4.90 -0.46
CA THR A 143 0.30 -5.70 -1.04
C THR A 143 1.62 -5.39 -0.35
N TYR A 144 2.49 -6.40 -0.33
CA TYR A 144 3.86 -6.28 0.16
C TYR A 144 4.84 -6.17 -1.01
N THR A 145 5.79 -5.25 -0.90
CA THR A 145 6.92 -5.13 -1.84
C THR A 145 8.12 -5.88 -1.27
N PRO A 146 8.59 -6.97 -1.92
CA PRO A 146 9.67 -7.81 -1.40
C PRO A 146 10.95 -7.04 -1.06
N GLN A 147 11.70 -7.54 -0.07
CA GLN A 147 12.95 -6.91 0.39
C GLN A 147 14.04 -6.81 -0.71
N ASP A 148 13.99 -7.67 -1.72
CA ASP A 148 14.90 -7.66 -2.86
C ASP A 148 14.39 -6.83 -4.05
N ALA A 149 13.25 -6.17 -3.93
CA ALA A 149 12.72 -5.26 -4.94
C ALA A 149 13.67 -4.07 -5.17
N GLU A 150 13.75 -3.61 -6.41
CA GLU A 150 14.60 -2.48 -6.81
C GLU A 150 14.10 -1.15 -6.23
N TYR A 151 12.78 -1.03 -6.05
CA TYR A 151 12.10 0.19 -5.62
C TYR A 151 11.23 -0.10 -4.39
N ASN A 152 11.34 0.74 -3.37
CA ASN A 152 10.60 0.64 -2.09
C ASN A 152 10.59 -0.78 -1.46
N PRO A 153 11.75 -1.45 -1.33
CA PRO A 153 11.79 -2.79 -0.74
C PRO A 153 11.32 -2.78 0.72
N ASP A 154 10.74 -3.89 1.16
CA ASP A 154 10.29 -4.10 2.54
C ASP A 154 9.24 -3.07 3.00
N THR A 155 8.29 -2.78 2.11
CA THR A 155 7.18 -1.84 2.37
C THR A 155 5.85 -2.39 1.89
N TYR A 156 4.77 -1.75 2.35
CA TYR A 156 3.39 -2.11 2.03
C TYR A 156 2.72 -0.99 1.24
N SER A 157 1.75 -1.35 0.41
CA SER A 157 0.94 -0.40 -0.36
C SER A 157 -0.54 -0.76 -0.26
N LYS A 158 -1.42 0.24 -0.28
CA LYS A 158 -2.87 0.05 -0.40
C LYS A 158 -3.31 0.31 -1.84
N LEU A 159 -4.04 -0.65 -2.39
CA LEU A 159 -4.71 -0.54 -3.67
C LEU A 159 -6.22 -0.46 -3.45
N VAL A 160 -6.90 0.27 -4.32
CA VAL A 160 -8.36 0.28 -4.41
C VAL A 160 -8.78 0.04 -5.85
N TRP A 161 -9.96 -0.54 -6.07
CA TRP A 161 -10.50 -0.77 -7.42
C TRP A 161 -11.96 -0.34 -7.56
N THR A 162 -12.38 -0.17 -8.81
CA THR A 162 -13.79 -0.02 -9.17
C THR A 162 -14.45 -1.38 -9.30
N GLU A 163 -15.76 -1.46 -9.06
CA GLU A 163 -16.55 -2.66 -9.37
C GLU A 163 -16.30 -3.15 -10.82
N PRO A 164 -16.01 -4.44 -11.05
CA PRO A 164 -15.88 -4.98 -12.39
C PRO A 164 -17.16 -4.81 -13.21
N ASP A 165 -17.01 -4.42 -14.47
CA ASP A 165 -18.13 -4.32 -15.39
C ASP A 165 -18.66 -5.70 -15.81
N SER A 166 -19.72 -5.73 -16.62
CA SER A 166 -20.32 -6.99 -17.09
C SER A 166 -19.38 -7.88 -17.93
N GLN A 167 -18.24 -7.35 -18.37
CA GLN A 167 -17.20 -8.05 -19.10
C GLN A 167 -15.98 -8.37 -18.22
N GLY A 168 -16.01 -8.02 -16.93
CA GLY A 168 -14.93 -8.21 -15.97
C GLY A 168 -13.84 -7.14 -16.04
N ALA A 169 -14.04 -6.05 -16.79
CA ALA A 169 -13.08 -4.95 -16.84
C ALA A 169 -13.25 -4.01 -15.65
N PHE A 170 -12.16 -3.50 -15.09
CA PHE A 170 -12.16 -2.59 -13.95
C PHE A 170 -10.98 -1.62 -13.99
N PHE A 171 -10.91 -0.69 -13.04
CA PHE A 171 -9.77 0.19 -12.83
C PHE A 171 -9.23 0.02 -11.41
N TYR A 172 -7.91 0.10 -11.24
CA TYR A 172 -7.30 0.16 -9.92
C TYR A 172 -6.35 1.34 -9.75
N CYS A 173 -6.16 1.75 -8.49
CA CYS A 173 -5.25 2.79 -8.07
C CYS A 173 -4.48 2.34 -6.84
N ILE A 174 -3.17 2.61 -6.80
CA ILE A 174 -2.39 2.54 -5.57
C ILE A 174 -2.54 3.89 -4.86
N VAL A 175 -3.30 3.91 -3.75
CA VAL A 175 -3.64 5.17 -3.05
C VAL A 175 -2.57 5.60 -2.07
N ASP A 176 -1.80 4.64 -1.55
CA ASP A 176 -0.72 4.90 -0.62
C ASP A 176 0.34 3.81 -0.79
N TYR A 177 1.61 4.18 -0.75
CA TYR A 177 2.74 3.29 -1.05
C TYR A 177 3.92 3.57 -0.11
N GLY A 178 4.75 2.56 0.10
CA GLY A 178 5.97 2.72 0.91
C GLY A 178 5.71 2.76 2.41
N LEU A 179 4.61 2.18 2.87
CA LEU A 179 4.25 2.15 4.30
C LEU A 179 5.03 1.05 5.03
N GLU A 180 5.41 1.32 6.28
CA GLU A 180 6.29 0.41 7.04
C GLU A 180 5.59 -0.87 7.51
N THR A 181 4.25 -0.89 7.57
CA THR A 181 3.47 -2.04 8.08
C THR A 181 2.20 -2.26 7.29
N ALA A 182 1.74 -3.53 7.22
CA ALA A 182 0.46 -3.89 6.63
C ALA A 182 -0.72 -3.18 7.31
N GLU A 183 -0.66 -2.97 8.63
CA GLU A 183 -1.72 -2.28 9.37
C GLU A 183 -1.83 -0.78 9.00
N ALA A 184 -0.68 -0.11 8.80
CA ALA A 184 -0.67 1.25 8.30
C ALA A 184 -1.27 1.33 6.89
N ALA A 185 -0.95 0.36 6.02
CA ALA A 185 -1.55 0.26 4.69
C ALA A 185 -3.05 -0.01 4.75
N ARG A 186 -3.53 -0.90 5.62
CA ARG A 186 -4.96 -1.18 5.77
C ARG A 186 -5.75 0.06 6.20
N THR A 187 -5.23 0.77 7.20
CA THR A 187 -5.95 1.86 7.90
C THR A 187 -5.67 3.26 7.38
N THR A 188 -4.79 3.42 6.38
CA THR A 188 -4.56 4.74 5.75
C THR A 188 -5.88 5.34 5.25
N GLY A 189 -5.99 6.66 5.44
CA GLY A 189 -7.13 7.47 5.01
C GLY A 189 -6.99 8.02 3.60
N GLU A 190 -5.89 7.70 2.90
CA GLU A 190 -5.70 8.06 1.50
C GLU A 190 -6.74 7.35 0.62
N THR A 191 -7.29 8.09 -0.35
CA THR A 191 -8.38 7.63 -1.22
C THR A 191 -8.12 8.08 -2.65
N ALA A 192 -8.82 7.47 -3.60
CA ALA A 192 -8.87 7.93 -4.98
C ALA A 192 -10.29 8.33 -5.39
N ASP A 193 -10.39 9.23 -6.37
CA ASP A 193 -11.64 9.65 -6.98
C ASP A 193 -11.92 8.76 -8.21
N ASP A 194 -13.00 7.98 -8.14
CA ASP A 194 -13.40 7.00 -9.15
C ASP A 194 -14.47 7.54 -10.12
N THR A 195 -14.77 8.84 -10.09
CA THR A 195 -15.84 9.42 -10.93
C THR A 195 -15.48 9.46 -12.42
N ASP A 196 -14.18 9.50 -12.76
CA ASP A 196 -13.66 9.45 -14.14
C ASP A 196 -12.25 8.80 -14.17
N PRO A 197 -12.14 7.49 -13.85
CA PRO A 197 -10.87 6.83 -13.57
C PRO A 197 -9.96 6.74 -14.80
N ALA A 198 -10.55 6.78 -16.00
CA ALA A 198 -9.82 6.80 -17.26
C ALA A 198 -9.02 8.10 -17.47
N ASN A 199 -9.40 9.21 -16.82
CA ASN A 199 -8.80 10.52 -17.04
C ASN A 199 -8.13 11.13 -15.79
N GLY A 200 -8.40 10.61 -14.58
CA GLY A 200 -7.80 11.15 -13.36
C GLY A 200 -8.26 10.45 -12.08
N GLY A 201 -7.92 11.04 -10.93
CA GLY A 201 -8.44 10.64 -9.62
C GLY A 201 -7.52 9.74 -8.78
N CYS A 202 -6.48 9.16 -9.38
CA CYS A 202 -5.46 8.40 -8.67
C CYS A 202 -4.24 9.28 -8.38
N GLY A 203 -4.28 10.06 -7.31
CA GLY A 203 -3.18 10.99 -6.96
C GLY A 203 -2.91 12.09 -8.01
N GLY A 204 -3.92 12.43 -8.82
CA GLY A 204 -3.80 13.36 -9.95
C GLY A 204 -3.46 12.72 -11.30
N PHE A 205 -3.31 11.39 -11.35
CA PHE A 205 -3.12 10.61 -12.58
C PHE A 205 -4.36 9.76 -12.89
N SER A 206 -4.45 9.27 -14.13
CA SER A 206 -5.42 8.24 -14.50
C SER A 206 -5.15 6.94 -13.76
N TRP A 207 -6.20 6.20 -13.44
CA TRP A 207 -6.12 4.86 -12.86
C TRP A 207 -5.61 3.85 -13.90
N THR A 208 -5.13 2.70 -13.45
CA THR A 208 -4.79 1.58 -14.34
C THR A 208 -6.06 0.82 -14.70
N GLN A 209 -6.42 0.81 -15.98
CA GLN A 209 -7.49 0.00 -16.55
C GLN A 209 -7.02 -1.44 -16.73
N MET A 210 -7.85 -2.38 -16.31
CA MET A 210 -7.65 -3.81 -16.40
C MET A 210 -8.71 -4.41 -17.31
N THR A 211 -8.29 -4.99 -18.44
CA THR A 211 -9.19 -5.68 -19.37
C THR A 211 -8.87 -7.18 -19.36
N PRO A 212 -9.81 -8.06 -18.99
CA PRO A 212 -9.56 -9.51 -18.98
C PRO A 212 -9.06 -10.03 -20.34
N GLU A 213 -8.12 -10.98 -20.30
CA GLU A 213 -7.64 -11.72 -21.49
C GLU A 213 -8.58 -12.86 -21.95
#